data_AF-A0A161HJQ5-F1
#
_entry.id   AF-A0A161HJQ5-F1
#
_cell.length_a   1.000
_cell.length_b   1.000
_cell.length_c   1.000
_cell.angle_alpha   90.00
_cell.angle_beta   90.00
_cell.angle_gamma   90.00
#
_symmetry.space_group_name_H-M   'P 1'
#
loop_
_entity.id
_entity.type
_entity.pdbx_description
1 polymer ?
#
loop_
_entity_poly.entity_id
_entity_poly.type
_entity_poly.pdbx_seq_one_letter_code
_entity_poly.pdbx_strand_id
1 'polypeptide(L)'
;MTTFQVDQAPADALFNLMARYKADTFDKKVDLGVGAYRDNNGKPVVLPSVKKAEYYLIEDPEANHEYLPIAGNASFIKAAAKLIFGDSKDVSQIASVQTLSGTGANHLGAVFLHKYPPRVILPTLSTFQTPPGPTTIIFITMPD
;
A
#
# COMPACT_ATOMS: atom_id res chain seq x y z
N MET A 1 38.35 -9.29 -16.04
CA MET A 1 37.25 -8.68 -15.25
C MET A 1 36.19 -8.25 -16.26
N THR A 2 35.08 -8.97 -16.36
CA THR A 2 34.03 -8.66 -17.34
C THR A 2 33.07 -7.66 -16.69
N THR A 3 33.09 -6.41 -17.14
CA THR A 3 32.20 -5.37 -16.62
C THR A 3 30.81 -5.58 -17.22
N PHE A 4 29.81 -5.87 -16.38
CA PHE A 4 28.41 -5.90 -16.81
C PHE A 4 27.96 -4.47 -17.09
N GLN A 5 27.61 -4.19 -18.34
CA GLN A 5 27.00 -2.92 -18.73
C GLN A 5 25.48 -3.07 -18.53
N VAL A 6 24.96 -2.40 -17.50
CA VAL A 6 23.53 -2.45 -17.13
C VAL A 6 22.88 -1.13 -17.54
N ASP A 7 21.89 -1.21 -18.43
CA ASP A 7 21.15 -0.03 -18.88
C ASP A 7 20.26 0.52 -17.76
N GLN A 8 20.17 1.85 -17.70
CA GLN A 8 19.35 2.52 -16.70
C GLN A 8 17.86 2.33 -17.01
N ALA A 9 17.10 1.85 -16.03
CA ALA A 9 15.65 1.72 -16.14
C ALA A 9 14.99 3.11 -16.34
N PRO A 10 13.87 3.17 -17.09
CA PRO A 10 13.13 4.42 -17.28
C PRO A 10 12.66 4.97 -15.92
N ALA A 11 12.76 6.29 -15.75
CA ALA A 11 12.28 6.95 -14.55
C ALA A 11 10.75 6.87 -14.46
N ASP A 12 10.25 6.53 -13.27
CA ASP A 12 8.83 6.58 -12.99
C ASP A 12 8.29 8.02 -13.11
N ALA A 13 7.14 8.16 -13.77
CA ALA A 13 6.58 9.44 -14.14
C ALA A 13 6.27 10.33 -12.93
N LEU A 14 5.83 9.75 -11.81
CA LEU A 14 5.50 10.48 -10.59
C LEU A 14 6.78 10.98 -9.90
N PHE A 15 7.81 10.14 -9.80
CA PHE A 15 9.08 10.55 -9.20
C PHE A 15 9.79 11.64 -10.02
N ASN A 16 9.70 11.59 -11.35
CA ASN A 16 10.23 12.65 -12.22
C ASN A 16 9.48 13.98 -11.98
N LEU A 17 8.15 13.94 -11.89
CA LEU A 17 7.35 15.13 -11.58
C LEU A 17 7.74 15.74 -10.22
N MET A 18 7.93 14.91 -9.19
CA MET A 18 8.41 15.36 -7.89
C MET A 18 9.80 16.02 -7.95
N ALA A 19 10.73 15.45 -8.73
CA ALA A 19 12.07 16.01 -8.88
C ALA A 19 12.02 17.40 -9.53
N ARG A 20 11.19 17.57 -10.57
CA ARG A 20 10.94 18.85 -11.23
C ARG A 20 10.30 19.86 -10.28
N TYR A 21 9.28 19.45 -9.51
CA TYR A 21 8.67 20.30 -8.49
C TYR A 21 9.68 20.78 -7.44
N LYS A 22 10.59 19.91 -6.99
CA LYS A 22 11.64 20.31 -6.02
C LYS A 22 12.64 21.30 -6.61
N ALA A 23 13.04 21.11 -7.86
CA ALA A 23 14.00 21.97 -8.56
C ALA A 23 13.44 23.34 -8.96
N ASP A 24 12.12 23.47 -9.09
CA ASP A 24 11.45 24.73 -9.42
C ASP A 24 11.63 25.78 -8.30
N THR A 25 12.14 26.97 -8.63
CA THR A 25 12.37 28.06 -7.67
C THR A 25 11.19 29.01 -7.53
N PHE A 26 10.08 28.78 -8.25
CA PHE A 26 8.92 29.65 -8.17
C PHE A 26 8.21 29.55 -6.81
N ASP A 27 8.08 30.69 -6.12
CA ASP A 27 7.58 30.76 -4.73
C ASP A 27 6.13 30.28 -4.55
N LYS A 28 5.31 30.31 -5.60
CA LYS A 28 3.89 29.91 -5.57
C LYS A 28 3.62 28.59 -6.29
N LYS A 29 4.63 27.72 -6.42
CA LYS A 29 4.47 26.38 -6.97
C LYS A 29 3.55 25.52 -6.08
N VAL A 30 2.78 24.62 -6.70
CA VAL A 30 1.83 23.73 -6.02
C VAL A 30 2.09 22.30 -6.46
N ASP A 31 2.19 21.38 -5.48
CA ASP A 31 2.28 19.94 -5.74
C ASP A 31 0.88 19.31 -5.67
N LEU A 32 0.39 18.83 -6.81
CA LEU A 32 -0.85 18.06 -6.95
C LEU A 32 -0.57 16.62 -7.44
N GLY A 33 0.71 16.23 -7.52
CA GLY A 33 1.10 14.93 -8.08
C GLY A 33 1.06 13.83 -7.03
N VAL A 34 1.57 14.12 -5.83
CA VAL A 34 1.65 13.12 -4.76
C VAL A 34 0.33 13.03 -4.01
N GLY A 35 -0.28 11.85 -3.99
CA GLY A 35 -1.48 11.55 -3.20
C GLY A 35 -1.23 11.45 -1.68
N ALA A 36 -0.44 12.37 -1.10
CA ALA A 36 -0.16 12.42 0.33
C ALA A 36 -0.95 13.55 0.99
N TYR A 37 -1.58 13.25 2.12
CA TYR A 37 -2.36 14.24 2.87
C TYR A 37 -1.47 15.38 3.41
N ARG A 38 -1.94 16.62 3.24
CA ARG A 38 -1.27 17.84 3.69
C ARG A 38 -2.24 18.73 4.47
N ASP A 39 -1.70 19.57 5.35
CA ASP A 39 -2.49 20.63 5.99
C ASP A 39 -2.76 21.81 5.04
N ASN A 40 -3.47 22.82 5.54
CA ASN A 40 -3.78 24.04 4.81
C ASN A 40 -2.55 24.86 4.38
N ASN A 41 -1.35 24.54 4.90
CA ASN A 41 -0.08 25.17 4.54
C ASN A 41 0.76 24.26 3.62
N GLY A 42 0.21 23.15 3.12
CA GLY A 42 0.92 22.20 2.27
C GLY A 42 1.94 21.32 3.00
N LYS A 43 1.93 21.29 4.34
CA LYS A 43 2.88 20.50 5.14
C LYS A 43 2.36 19.09 5.42
N PRO A 44 3.23 18.08 5.50
CA PRO A 44 2.82 16.74 5.92
C PRO A 44 2.28 16.74 7.35
N VAL A 45 1.23 15.97 7.59
CA VAL A 45 0.56 15.87 8.89
C VAL A 45 0.73 14.48 9.46
N VAL A 46 1.26 14.41 10.68
CA VAL A 46 1.22 13.19 11.50
C VAL A 46 0.00 13.26 12.41
N LEU A 47 -0.90 12.27 12.31
CA LEU A 47 -2.14 12.24 13.07
C LEU A 47 -1.85 12.20 14.58
N PRO A 48 -2.65 12.90 15.42
CA PRO A 48 -2.45 12.87 16.87
C PRO A 48 -2.50 11.45 17.47
N SER A 49 -3.31 10.55 16.91
CA SER A 49 -3.37 9.14 17.32
C SER A 49 -2.08 8.39 17.04
N VAL A 50 -1.44 8.65 15.88
CA VAL A 50 -0.16 8.05 15.51
C VAL A 50 0.96 8.53 16.43
N LYS A 51 1.02 9.85 16.71
CA LYS A 51 1.99 10.39 17.67
C LYS A 51 1.88 9.73 19.05
N LYS A 52 0.64 9.54 19.55
CA LYS A 52 0.41 8.85 20.83
C LYS A 52 0.86 7.39 20.78
N ALA A 53 0.57 6.68 19.70
CA ALA A 53 1.01 5.29 19.52
C ALA A 53 2.54 5.16 19.48
N GLU A 54 3.25 6.10 18.86
CA GLU A 54 4.72 6.16 18.87
C GLU A 54 5.26 6.31 20.31
N TYR A 55 4.67 7.20 21.12
CA TYR A 55 5.06 7.32 22.53
C TYR A 55 4.84 6.02 23.31
N TYR A 56 3.68 5.37 23.13
CA TYR A 56 3.41 4.10 23.80
C TYR A 56 4.38 2.98 23.41
N LEU A 57 4.79 2.92 22.13
CA LEU A 57 5.77 1.95 21.68
C LEU A 57 7.16 2.19 22.26
N ILE A 58 7.55 3.45 22.45
CA ILE A 58 8.86 3.81 23.03
C ILE A 58 8.89 3.52 24.55
N GLU A 59 7.76 3.71 25.23
CA GLU A 59 7.65 3.51 26.68
C GLU A 59 7.39 2.04 27.07
N ASP A 60 7.06 1.17 26.13
CA ASP A 60 6.76 -0.24 26.39
C ASP A 60 8.06 -1.04 26.67
N PRO A 61 8.28 -1.52 27.91
CA PRO A 61 9.48 -2.27 28.26
C PRO A 61 9.54 -3.66 27.62
N GLU A 62 8.42 -4.19 27.13
CA GLU A 62 8.35 -5.49 26.46
C GLU A 62 8.57 -5.37 24.95
N ALA A 63 8.59 -4.14 24.42
CA ALA A 63 8.86 -3.90 23.01
C ALA A 63 10.26 -4.42 22.64
N ASN A 64 10.28 -5.31 21.66
CA ASN A 64 11.49 -5.90 21.12
C ASN A 64 11.42 -5.92 19.59
N HIS A 65 12.55 -6.24 18.95
CA HIS A 65 12.68 -6.31 17.51
C HIS A 65 12.87 -7.75 17.01
N GLU A 66 12.34 -8.72 17.75
CA GLU A 66 12.35 -10.12 17.32
C GLU A 66 11.43 -10.34 16.12
N TYR A 67 11.65 -11.46 15.43
CA TYR A 67 10.84 -11.84 14.29
C TYR A 67 9.38 -12.05 14.68
N LEU A 68 8.48 -11.44 13.91
CA LEU A 68 7.06 -11.77 13.96
C LEU A 68 6.80 -13.15 13.33
N PRO A 69 5.68 -13.80 13.68
CA PRO A 69 5.19 -14.94 12.91
C PRO A 69 5.05 -14.61 11.42
N ILE A 70 5.12 -15.63 10.55
CA ILE A 70 5.03 -15.46 9.09
C ILE A 70 3.75 -14.69 8.68
N ALA A 71 2.64 -14.94 9.37
CA ALA A 71 1.39 -14.25 9.10
C ALA A 71 1.41 -12.76 9.52
N GLY A 72 2.31 -12.37 10.42
CA GLY A 72 2.43 -11.03 11.02
C GLY A 72 1.94 -10.98 12.47
N ASN A 73 1.74 -9.76 12.95
CA ASN A 73 1.25 -9.51 14.30
C ASN A 73 -0.27 -9.83 14.39
N ALA A 74 -0.65 -10.75 15.29
CA ALA A 74 -2.03 -11.23 15.39
C ALA A 74 -3.05 -10.13 15.74
N SER A 75 -2.68 -9.20 16.63
CA SER A 75 -3.54 -8.07 17.02
C SER A 75 -3.73 -7.10 15.86
N PHE A 76 -2.67 -6.82 15.09
CA PHE A 76 -2.75 -6.02 13.87
C PHE A 76 -3.67 -6.66 12.82
N ILE A 77 -3.49 -7.96 12.55
CA ILE A 77 -4.31 -8.70 11.59
C ILE A 77 -5.79 -8.66 11.96
N LYS A 78 -6.11 -8.93 13.24
CA LYS A 78 -7.48 -8.88 13.75
C LYS A 78 -8.10 -7.48 13.64
N ALA A 79 -7.34 -6.44 14.00
CA ALA A 79 -7.79 -5.05 13.88
C ALA A 79 -8.01 -4.64 12.43
N ALA A 80 -7.12 -5.03 11.52
CA ALA A 80 -7.23 -4.76 10.08
C ALA A 80 -8.46 -5.46 9.46
N ALA A 81 -8.70 -6.73 9.80
CA ALA A 81 -9.90 -7.45 9.35
C ALA A 81 -11.18 -6.76 9.85
N LYS A 82 -11.22 -6.38 11.14
CA LYS A 82 -12.37 -5.65 11.70
C LYS A 82 -12.58 -4.30 11.02
N LEU A 83 -11.51 -3.57 10.69
CA LEU A 83 -11.60 -2.28 10.00
C LEU A 83 -12.25 -2.39 8.61
N ILE A 84 -11.93 -3.45 7.86
CA ILE A 84 -12.43 -3.66 6.49
C ILE A 84 -13.84 -4.27 6.49
N PHE A 85 -14.10 -5.29 7.31
CA PHE A 85 -15.33 -6.09 7.25
C PHE A 85 -16.38 -5.72 8.31
N GLY A 86 -16.01 -4.88 9.28
CA GLY A 86 -16.84 -4.57 10.44
C GLY A 86 -17.16 -5.81 11.27
N ASP A 87 -18.21 -5.73 12.08
CA ASP A 87 -18.70 -6.86 12.89
C ASP A 87 -19.70 -7.76 12.13
N SER A 88 -19.84 -7.55 10.81
CA SER A 88 -20.93 -8.13 9.99
C SER A 88 -20.61 -9.45 9.31
N LYS A 89 -19.34 -9.91 9.40
CA LYS A 89 -18.86 -11.09 8.68
C LYS A 89 -18.33 -12.15 9.63
N ASP A 90 -18.57 -13.41 9.27
CA ASP A 90 -17.95 -14.53 9.96
C ASP A 90 -16.44 -14.51 9.70
N VAL A 91 -15.68 -14.29 10.77
CA VAL A 91 -14.21 -14.23 10.73
C VAL A 91 -13.61 -15.56 10.29
N SER A 92 -14.33 -16.68 10.45
CA SER A 92 -13.87 -18.01 10.02
C SER A 92 -13.61 -18.09 8.51
N GLN A 93 -14.26 -17.24 7.72
CA GLN A 93 -14.12 -17.19 6.26
C GLN A 93 -13.03 -16.23 5.77
N ILE A 94 -12.32 -15.56 6.69
CA ILE A 94 -11.38 -14.50 6.36
C ILE A 94 -9.95 -14.97 6.63
N ALA A 95 -9.17 -15.16 5.56
CA ALA A 95 -7.72 -15.30 5.65
C ALA A 95 -7.07 -13.91 5.61
N SER A 96 -6.13 -13.63 6.50
CA SER A 96 -5.43 -12.34 6.55
C SER A 96 -3.96 -12.52 6.91
N VAL A 97 -3.09 -11.81 6.20
CA VAL A 97 -1.64 -11.81 6.37
C VAL A 97 -1.13 -10.37 6.28
N GLN A 98 -0.25 -9.98 7.19
CA GLN A 98 0.41 -8.68 7.16
C GLN A 98 1.42 -8.62 6.01
N THR A 99 1.42 -7.52 5.26
CA THR A 99 2.30 -7.31 4.11
C THR A 99 2.91 -5.91 4.12
N LEU A 100 3.85 -5.66 3.20
CA LEU A 100 4.49 -4.36 3.01
C LEU A 100 3.54 -3.37 2.32
N SER A 101 2.62 -2.81 3.10
CA SER A 101 1.60 -1.86 2.62
C SER A 101 0.76 -2.43 1.45
N GLY A 102 0.05 -1.57 0.73
CA GLY A 102 -0.82 -1.99 -0.38
C GLY A 102 -0.06 -2.63 -1.54
N THR A 103 1.12 -2.13 -1.89
CA THR A 103 1.92 -2.70 -3.00
C THR A 103 2.38 -4.13 -2.69
N GLY A 104 2.83 -4.39 -1.46
CA GLY A 104 3.18 -5.74 -1.01
C GLY A 104 1.96 -6.66 -0.96
N ALA A 105 0.81 -6.16 -0.52
CA ALA A 105 -0.45 -6.91 -0.54
C ALA A 105 -0.84 -7.33 -1.98
N ASN A 106 -0.80 -6.39 -2.92
CA ASN A 106 -1.13 -6.64 -4.32
C ASN A 106 -0.15 -7.62 -4.98
N HIS A 107 1.15 -7.48 -4.70
CA HIS A 107 2.17 -8.40 -5.20
C HIS A 107 1.94 -9.82 -4.67
N LEU A 108 1.77 -9.99 -3.36
CA LEU A 108 1.52 -11.29 -2.75
C LEU A 108 0.23 -11.92 -3.29
N GLY A 109 -0.85 -11.13 -3.40
CA GLY A 109 -2.11 -11.58 -4.00
C GLY A 109 -1.95 -12.03 -5.45
N ALA A 110 -1.20 -11.26 -6.26
CA ALA A 110 -0.93 -11.63 -7.64
C ALA A 110 -0.10 -12.92 -7.76
N VAL A 111 0.93 -13.09 -6.93
CA VAL A 111 1.74 -14.31 -6.87
C VAL A 111 0.88 -15.50 -6.43
N PHE A 112 0.01 -15.32 -5.44
CA PHE A 112 -0.91 -16.35 -4.98
C PHE A 112 -1.88 -16.78 -6.08
N LEU A 113 -2.54 -15.83 -6.74
CA LEU A 113 -3.46 -16.11 -7.86
C LEU A 113 -2.75 -16.70 -9.07
N HIS A 114 -1.49 -16.34 -9.33
CA HIS A 114 -0.71 -16.96 -10.39
C HIS A 114 -0.43 -18.44 -10.10
N LYS A 115 -0.11 -18.76 -8.84
CA LYS A 115 0.14 -20.14 -8.39
C LYS A 115 -1.15 -20.97 -8.27
N TYR A 116 -2.25 -20.33 -7.91
CA TYR A 116 -3.58 -20.93 -7.73
C TYR A 116 -4.61 -20.18 -8.59
N PRO A 117 -4.59 -20.37 -9.92
CA PRO A 117 -5.38 -19.58 -10.84
C PRO A 117 -6.88 -19.76 -10.62
N PRO A 118 -7.64 -18.67 -10.41
CA PRO A 118 -9.09 -18.72 -10.44
C PRO A 118 -9.56 -18.91 -11.90
N ARG A 119 -10.82 -19.32 -12.06
CA ARG A 119 -11.40 -19.63 -13.38
C ARG A 119 -11.43 -18.43 -14.33
N VAL A 120 -11.47 -17.20 -13.80
CA VAL A 120 -11.48 -15.94 -14.56
C VAL A 120 -10.79 -14.84 -13.75
N ILE A 121 -9.91 -14.05 -14.40
CA ILE A 121 -9.37 -12.79 -13.87
C ILE A 121 -9.74 -11.69 -14.87
N LEU A 122 -10.51 -10.68 -14.44
CA LEU A 122 -10.84 -9.50 -15.25
C LEU A 122 -10.15 -8.27 -14.66
N PRO A 123 -9.00 -7.81 -15.20
CA PRO A 123 -8.42 -6.55 -14.79
C PRO A 123 -9.29 -5.36 -15.24
N THR A 124 -9.45 -4.34 -14.39
CA THR A 124 -10.07 -3.07 -14.78
C THR A 124 -9.18 -2.31 -15.77
N LEU A 125 -9.80 -1.74 -16.81
CA LEU A 125 -9.12 -0.92 -17.83
C LEU A 125 -8.54 0.40 -17.28
N SER A 126 -8.98 0.84 -16.09
CA SER A 126 -8.32 1.89 -15.31
C SER A 126 -7.64 1.28 -14.07
N THR A 127 -6.32 1.30 -14.05
CA THR A 127 -5.48 0.98 -12.91
C THR A 127 -4.83 2.24 -12.35
N PHE A 128 -4.21 2.16 -11.18
CA PHE A 128 -3.59 3.29 -10.47
C PHE A 128 -2.65 4.17 -11.33
N GLN A 129 -2.07 3.64 -12.41
CA GLN A 129 -1.15 4.36 -13.31
C GLN A 129 -1.76 4.77 -14.66
N THR A 130 -2.99 4.36 -15.00
CA THR A 130 -3.60 4.63 -16.32
C THR A 130 -4.72 5.67 -16.21
N PRO A 131 -4.85 6.60 -17.18
CA PRO A 131 -5.92 7.61 -17.18
C PRO A 131 -7.33 6.97 -17.20
N PRO A 132 -8.37 7.67 -16.70
CA PRO A 132 -9.69 7.09 -16.52
C PRO A 132 -10.38 6.76 -17.86
N GLY A 133 -10.62 5.47 -18.09
CA GLY A 133 -11.55 4.93 -19.09
C GLY A 133 -12.80 4.33 -18.42
N PRO A 134 -13.79 3.84 -19.19
CA PRO A 134 -15.09 3.40 -18.63
C PRO A 134 -14.93 2.29 -17.59
N THR A 135 -15.43 2.56 -16.38
CA THR A 135 -15.36 1.70 -15.19
C THR A 135 -16.17 0.41 -15.37
N THR A 136 -15.54 -0.75 -15.19
CA THR A 136 -16.23 -2.05 -15.07
C THR A 136 -15.79 -2.71 -13.76
N ILE A 137 -16.74 -3.11 -12.93
CA ILE A 137 -16.51 -3.67 -11.58
C ILE A 137 -16.06 -5.14 -11.68
N ILE A 138 -15.08 -5.54 -10.86
CA ILE A 138 -14.55 -6.91 -10.78
C ILE A 138 -15.44 -7.74 -9.82
N PHE A 139 -16.03 -8.82 -10.32
CA PHE A 139 -16.62 -9.88 -9.49
C PHE A 139 -15.66 -11.08 -9.45
N ILE A 140 -15.24 -11.47 -8.24
CA ILE A 140 -14.51 -12.73 -8.02
C ILE A 140 -15.52 -13.71 -7.41
N THR A 141 -15.89 -14.75 -8.15
CA THR A 141 -16.68 -15.87 -7.64
C THR A 141 -15.73 -17.03 -7.35
N MET A 142 -15.69 -17.51 -6.11
CA MET A 142 -15.04 -18.78 -5.79
C MET A 142 -16.00 -19.94 -6.13
N PRO A 143 -15.48 -21.11 -6.55
CA PRO A 143 -16.29 -22.31 -6.68
C PRO A 143 -16.62 -22.89 -5.29
N ASP A 144 -17.79 -23.50 -5.18
CA ASP A 144 -18.29 -24.22 -4.00
C ASP A 144 -17.37 -25.39 -3.58
#